data_AF-W3X023-F1
#
_entry.id   AF-W3X023-F1
#
_cell.length_a   1.000
_cell.length_b   1.000
_cell.length_c   1.000
_cell.angle_alpha   90.00
_cell.angle_beta   90.00
_cell.angle_gamma   90.00
#
_symmetry.space_group_name_H-M   'P 1'
#
loop_
_entity.id
_entity.type
_entity.pdbx_description
1 polymer ?
#
loop_
_entity_poly.entity_id
_entity_poly.type
_entity_poly.pdbx_seq_one_letter_code
_entity_poly.pdbx_strand_id
1 'polypeptide(L)'
;MLSTTLLQTVLVLAGVSSVTASPLDLSLEHYEVLAMRASTTVDPNAVTNVECTDANVNIVFHDQNVAELGICGGIAGSITKCGGAPESTTGESGTALFTLNAATSGATINISKGRWEGCIRAARAVCPTGSISGTCVGGASTGNVDFTLDNP
;
A
#
# COMPACT_ATOMS: atom_id res chain seq x y z
N MET A 1 -52.28 68.52 -15.50
CA MET A 1 -52.40 67.81 -14.20
C MET A 1 -51.59 66.53 -14.34
N LEU A 2 -50.38 66.47 -13.77
CA LEU A 2 -49.99 65.58 -12.63
C LEU A 2 -50.46 64.13 -12.86
N SER A 3 -49.65 63.06 -12.81
CA SER A 3 -48.62 62.77 -11.81
C SER A 3 -47.81 61.48 -12.15
N THR A 4 -46.49 61.54 -12.02
CA THR A 4 -45.54 60.59 -11.37
C THR A 4 -45.69 59.05 -11.44
N THR A 5 -44.68 58.42 -12.06
CA THR A 5 -43.80 57.28 -11.60
C THR A 5 -44.37 56.08 -10.84
N LEU A 6 -44.00 54.84 -11.27
CA LEU A 6 -43.25 53.91 -10.40
C LEU A 6 -42.63 52.72 -11.15
N LEU A 7 -41.41 52.42 -10.71
CA LEU A 7 -40.41 51.46 -11.16
C LEU A 7 -40.66 50.09 -10.49
N GLN A 8 -40.64 48.96 -11.22
CA GLN A 8 -40.38 47.64 -10.63
C GLN A 8 -39.61 46.72 -11.58
N THR A 9 -38.32 46.59 -11.29
CA THR A 9 -37.40 45.54 -11.74
C THR A 9 -37.68 44.25 -10.97
N VAL A 10 -37.87 43.14 -11.68
CA VAL A 10 -37.87 41.78 -11.07
C VAL A 10 -36.63 41.05 -11.58
N LEU A 11 -35.68 40.87 -10.67
CA LEU A 11 -34.48 40.06 -10.80
C LEU A 11 -34.84 38.62 -10.36
N VAL A 12 -34.81 37.64 -11.26
CA VAL A 12 -34.93 36.22 -10.88
C VAL A 12 -33.54 35.60 -10.99
N LEU A 13 -33.00 35.22 -9.83
CA LEU A 13 -31.69 34.62 -9.66
C LEU A 13 -31.61 33.23 -10.33
N ALA A 14 -30.50 32.99 -11.02
CA ALA A 14 -30.10 31.68 -11.53
C ALA A 14 -29.87 30.71 -10.36
N GLY A 15 -30.54 29.54 -10.42
CA GLY A 15 -30.32 28.44 -9.50
C GLY A 15 -28.99 27.75 -9.81
N VAL A 16 -28.01 27.92 -8.92
CA VAL A 16 -26.78 27.13 -8.91
C VAL A 16 -27.02 25.98 -7.94
N SER A 17 -27.24 24.76 -8.46
CA SER A 17 -27.28 23.56 -7.63
C SER A 17 -25.86 23.24 -7.16
N SER A 18 -25.55 23.63 -5.94
CA SER A 18 -24.33 23.20 -5.25
C SER A 18 -24.45 21.70 -4.92
N VAL A 19 -23.73 20.88 -5.68
CA VAL A 19 -23.40 19.51 -5.26
C VAL A 19 -22.47 19.64 -4.06
N THR A 20 -23.01 19.45 -2.85
CA THR A 20 -22.20 19.32 -1.65
C THR A 20 -21.47 17.98 -1.73
N ALA A 21 -20.20 18.02 -2.15
CA ALA A 21 -19.31 16.89 -1.95
C ALA A 21 -19.18 16.67 -0.44
N SER A 22 -19.72 15.56 0.06
CA SER A 22 -19.45 15.13 1.43
C SER A 22 -17.93 14.94 1.57
N PRO A 23 -17.29 15.47 2.63
CA PRO A 23 -15.91 15.15 2.90
C PRO A 23 -15.82 13.64 3.14
N LEU A 24 -14.93 12.97 2.40
CA LEU A 24 -14.53 11.60 2.71
C LEU A 24 -14.02 11.59 4.15
N ASP A 25 -14.75 10.92 5.05
CA ASP A 25 -14.37 10.75 6.45
C ASP A 25 -13.23 9.73 6.53
N LEU A 26 -12.05 10.14 6.08
CA LEU A 26 -10.81 9.39 6.21
C LEU A 26 -10.38 9.48 7.68
N SER A 27 -10.35 8.34 8.36
CA SER A 27 -10.00 8.28 9.78
C SER A 27 -8.60 8.88 10.03
N LEU A 28 -8.39 9.46 11.21
CA LEU A 28 -7.11 10.06 11.63
C LEU A 28 -5.94 9.07 11.47
N GLU A 29 -6.18 7.80 11.79
CA GLU A 29 -5.27 6.66 11.58
C GLU A 29 -4.81 6.55 10.12
N HIS A 30 -5.71 6.78 9.16
CA HIS A 30 -5.40 6.74 7.74
C HIS A 30 -4.43 7.87 7.35
N TYR A 31 -4.62 9.08 7.90
CA TYR A 31 -3.71 10.21 7.66
C TYR A 31 -2.33 10.00 8.27
N GLU A 32 -2.25 9.40 9.47
CA GLU A 32 -0.97 9.09 10.11
C GLU A 32 -0.18 8.02 9.35
N VAL A 33 -0.86 6.99 8.84
CA VAL A 33 -0.24 5.98 7.97
C VAL A 33 0.24 6.58 6.65
N LEU A 34 -0.53 7.48 6.03
CA LEU A 34 -0.10 8.19 4.83
C LEU A 34 1.11 9.10 5.08
N ALA A 35 1.14 9.82 6.21
CA ALA A 35 2.25 10.70 6.59
C ALA A 35 3.54 9.90 6.91
N MET A 36 3.42 8.76 7.60
CA MET A 36 4.55 7.86 7.87
C MET A 36 5.13 7.26 6.59
N ARG A 37 4.27 6.89 5.62
CA ARG A 37 4.71 6.39 4.31
C ARG A 37 5.39 7.48 3.46
N ALA A 38 4.89 8.72 3.53
CA ALA A 38 5.41 9.86 2.77
C ALA A 38 6.85 10.27 3.15
N SER A 39 7.35 9.89 4.34
CA SER A 39 8.67 10.28 4.84
C SER A 39 9.84 9.41 4.32
N THR A 40 9.61 8.47 3.41
CA THR A 40 10.66 7.59 2.87
C THR A 40 10.66 7.60 1.35
N THR A 41 11.83 7.74 0.72
CA THR A 41 11.96 7.66 -0.74
C THR A 41 11.45 6.31 -1.23
N VAL A 42 10.53 6.35 -2.19
CA VAL A 42 10.00 5.18 -2.89
C VAL A 42 10.72 5.04 -4.22
N ASP A 43 11.33 3.87 -4.46
CA ASP A 43 11.80 3.50 -5.81
C ASP A 43 10.69 2.68 -6.49
N PRO A 44 9.97 3.24 -7.48
CA PRO A 44 8.90 2.50 -8.15
C PRO A 44 9.41 1.28 -8.93
N ASN A 45 10.72 1.19 -9.22
CA ASN A 45 11.31 0.05 -9.94
C ASN A 45 11.69 -1.10 -9.01
N ALA A 46 11.47 -0.97 -7.70
CA ALA A 46 11.74 -2.06 -6.75
C ALA A 46 10.74 -3.23 -6.87
N VAL A 47 9.60 -3.00 -7.53
CA VAL A 47 8.52 -3.98 -7.69
C VAL A 47 7.93 -3.94 -9.10
N THR A 48 7.40 -5.08 -9.55
CA THR A 48 6.68 -5.25 -10.83
C THR A 48 5.43 -6.09 -10.61
N ASN A 49 4.52 -6.09 -11.59
CA ASN A 49 3.29 -6.90 -11.59
C ASN A 49 2.43 -6.73 -10.32
N VAL A 50 2.36 -5.51 -9.80
CA VAL A 50 1.59 -5.23 -8.58
C VAL A 50 0.10 -5.31 -8.89
N GLU A 51 -0.62 -6.14 -8.15
CA GLU A 51 -2.07 -6.30 -8.25
C GLU A 51 -2.72 -6.17 -6.87
N CYS A 52 -3.73 -5.33 -6.77
CA CYS A 52 -4.54 -5.19 -5.56
C CYS A 52 -5.62 -6.29 -5.58
N THR A 53 -5.35 -7.41 -4.92
CA THR A 53 -6.17 -8.62 -5.05
C THR A 53 -7.52 -8.50 -4.34
N ASP A 54 -7.56 -7.84 -3.18
CA ASP A 54 -8.81 -7.45 -2.53
C ASP A 54 -8.60 -6.19 -1.66
N ALA A 55 -9.17 -5.07 -2.09
CA ALA A 55 -9.07 -3.79 -1.38
C ALA A 55 -9.85 -3.74 -0.05
N ASN A 56 -10.76 -4.69 0.19
CA ASN A 56 -11.64 -4.72 1.37
C ASN A 56 -11.06 -5.54 2.52
N VAL A 57 -10.00 -6.31 2.30
CA VAL A 57 -9.33 -7.04 3.37
C VAL A 57 -8.70 -6.04 4.34
N ASN A 58 -9.06 -6.19 5.62
CA ASN A 58 -8.53 -5.33 6.66
C ASN A 58 -7.21 -5.89 7.20
N ILE A 59 -6.09 -5.38 6.68
CA ILE A 59 -4.74 -5.65 7.18
C ILE A 59 -4.29 -4.48 8.05
N VAL A 60 -4.07 -4.75 9.33
CA VAL A 60 -3.57 -3.75 10.30
C VAL A 60 -2.10 -3.43 9.99
N PHE A 61 -1.74 -2.15 10.02
CA PHE A 61 -0.40 -1.71 9.65
C PHE A 61 0.70 -2.27 10.58
N HIS A 62 0.43 -2.34 11.88
CA HIS A 62 1.36 -2.95 12.84
C HIS A 62 1.64 -4.42 12.49
N ASP A 63 0.57 -5.20 12.32
CA ASP A 63 0.61 -6.60 11.93
C ASP A 63 1.38 -6.79 10.62
N GLN A 64 1.11 -5.97 9.60
CA GLN A 64 1.84 -6.01 8.34
C GLN A 64 3.35 -5.82 8.56
N ASN A 65 3.76 -4.80 9.32
CA ASN A 65 5.18 -4.53 9.53
C ASN A 65 5.87 -5.66 10.32
N VAL A 66 5.17 -6.28 11.28
CA VAL A 66 5.69 -7.42 12.02
C VAL A 66 5.81 -8.65 11.11
N ALA A 67 4.78 -8.93 10.32
CA ALA A 67 4.78 -10.01 9.32
C ALA A 67 5.88 -9.81 8.26
N GLU A 68 6.06 -8.57 7.79
CA GLU A 68 7.10 -8.18 6.83
C GLU A 68 8.50 -8.51 7.35
N LEU A 69 8.75 -8.28 8.63
CA LEU A 69 10.01 -8.62 9.30
C LEU A 69 10.11 -10.08 9.72
N GLY A 70 9.00 -10.83 9.71
CA GLY A 70 8.90 -12.23 10.15
C GLY A 70 9.38 -13.25 9.12
N ILE A 71 9.57 -12.84 7.85
CA ILE A 71 10.01 -13.74 6.79
C ILE A 71 11.36 -14.39 7.13
N CYS A 72 11.58 -15.61 6.63
CA CYS A 72 12.79 -16.41 6.82
C CYS A 72 13.13 -16.68 8.30
N GLY A 73 12.11 -16.75 9.16
CA GLY A 73 12.27 -16.91 10.61
C GLY A 73 12.69 -15.61 11.33
N GLY A 74 12.65 -14.47 10.64
CA GLY A 74 12.96 -13.15 11.16
C GLY A 74 14.15 -12.48 10.47
N ILE A 75 13.92 -11.30 9.88
CA ILE A 75 14.93 -10.41 9.26
C ILE A 75 15.05 -9.07 10.01
N ALA A 76 14.86 -9.10 11.32
CA ALA A 76 14.96 -7.93 12.20
C ALA A 76 16.32 -7.84 12.91
N GLY A 77 16.60 -6.67 13.50
CA GLY A 77 17.79 -6.47 14.33
C GLY A 77 19.10 -6.60 13.55
N SER A 78 20.00 -7.48 14.01
CA SER A 78 21.31 -7.74 13.39
C SER A 78 21.23 -8.60 12.13
N ILE A 79 20.10 -9.30 11.90
CA ILE A 79 19.85 -10.05 10.68
C ILE A 79 19.42 -9.06 9.60
N THR A 80 20.26 -8.90 8.58
CA THR A 80 20.05 -7.91 7.52
C THR A 80 19.58 -8.51 6.19
N LYS A 81 19.37 -9.83 6.15
CA LYS A 81 18.87 -10.57 4.98
C LYS A 81 18.19 -11.87 5.36
N CYS A 82 17.35 -12.38 4.47
CA CYS A 82 16.76 -13.71 4.57
C CYS A 82 17.84 -14.79 4.77
N GLY A 83 17.71 -15.55 5.85
CA GLY A 83 18.62 -16.65 6.19
C GLY A 83 18.20 -17.98 5.56
N GLY A 84 19.11 -18.95 5.49
CA GLY A 84 18.80 -20.34 5.11
C GLY A 84 18.61 -20.63 3.63
N ALA A 85 18.60 -19.60 2.76
CA ALA A 85 18.39 -19.72 1.32
C ALA A 85 17.20 -20.62 0.93
N PRO A 86 15.99 -20.39 1.49
CA PRO A 86 14.83 -21.22 1.17
C PRO A 86 14.26 -20.84 -0.21
N GLU A 87 13.56 -21.76 -0.87
CA GLU A 87 12.82 -21.45 -2.11
C GLU A 87 11.56 -20.62 -1.82
N SER A 88 10.97 -20.80 -0.63
CA SER A 88 9.79 -20.09 -0.17
C SER A 88 9.87 -19.76 1.31
N THR A 89 9.13 -18.74 1.72
CA THR A 89 9.03 -18.39 3.15
C THR A 89 7.73 -17.66 3.43
N THR A 90 7.34 -17.63 4.69
CA THR A 90 6.22 -16.83 5.16
C THR A 90 6.64 -15.97 6.34
N GLY A 91 5.94 -14.86 6.51
CA GLY A 91 5.98 -14.03 7.70
C GLY A 91 4.55 -13.69 8.07
N GLU A 92 4.18 -13.91 9.32
CA GLU A 92 2.79 -13.81 9.77
C GLU A 92 2.71 -13.04 11.10
N SER A 93 1.70 -12.18 11.21
CA SER A 93 1.34 -11.53 12.46
C SER A 93 -0.10 -11.08 12.38
N GLY A 94 -0.94 -11.47 13.34
CA GLY A 94 -2.33 -11.00 13.45
C GLY A 94 -3.10 -11.11 12.13
N THR A 95 -3.41 -9.95 11.54
CA THR A 95 -4.18 -9.79 10.30
C THR A 95 -3.37 -9.81 9.01
N ALA A 96 -2.08 -10.15 9.07
CA ALA A 96 -1.16 -10.09 7.94
C ALA A 96 -0.37 -11.37 7.77
N LEU A 97 -0.43 -11.94 6.57
CA LEU A 97 0.39 -13.05 6.11
C LEU A 97 1.08 -12.67 4.81
N PHE A 98 2.41 -12.58 4.87
CA PHE A 98 3.25 -12.56 3.68
C PHE A 98 3.62 -13.99 3.28
N THR A 99 3.46 -14.31 1.99
CA THR A 99 4.02 -15.52 1.38
C THR A 99 4.96 -15.11 0.26
N LEU A 100 6.19 -15.63 0.28
CA LEU A 100 7.22 -15.32 -0.70
C LEU A 100 7.70 -16.60 -1.39
N ASN A 101 8.01 -16.49 -2.68
CA ASN A 101 8.61 -17.57 -3.47
C ASN A 101 9.71 -17.00 -4.38
N ALA A 102 10.79 -17.75 -4.59
CA ALA A 102 11.71 -17.44 -5.67
C ALA A 102 10.98 -17.62 -7.02
N ALA A 103 10.96 -16.56 -7.84
CA ALA A 103 10.21 -16.54 -9.10
C ALA A 103 10.81 -17.48 -10.16
N THR A 104 12.09 -17.85 -10.00
CA THR A 104 12.80 -18.75 -10.90
C THR A 104 12.90 -20.13 -10.27
N SER A 105 12.47 -21.17 -10.99
CA SER A 105 12.56 -22.56 -10.53
C SER A 105 13.99 -22.94 -10.15
N GLY A 106 14.16 -23.52 -8.95
CA GLY A 106 15.45 -23.91 -8.39
C GLY A 106 16.33 -22.76 -7.88
N ALA A 107 15.84 -21.51 -7.95
CA ALA A 107 16.45 -20.39 -7.24
C ALA A 107 15.96 -20.34 -5.79
N THR A 108 16.68 -19.59 -4.97
CA THR A 108 16.45 -19.47 -3.53
C THR A 108 16.37 -18.02 -3.13
N ILE A 109 15.63 -17.70 -2.08
CA ILE A 109 15.48 -16.34 -1.57
C ILE A 109 16.79 -15.89 -0.92
N ASN A 110 17.29 -14.73 -1.33
CA ASN A 110 18.49 -14.05 -0.83
C ASN A 110 18.25 -12.53 -0.76
N ILE A 111 17.06 -12.14 -0.30
CA ILE A 111 16.65 -10.74 -0.24
C ILE A 111 17.17 -10.08 1.05
N SER A 112 17.73 -8.87 0.93
CA SER A 112 18.12 -8.06 2.08
C SER A 112 16.91 -7.34 2.66
N LYS A 113 16.96 -7.02 3.96
CA LYS A 113 15.91 -6.27 4.65
C LYS A 113 15.52 -5.00 3.89
N GLY A 114 16.49 -4.13 3.60
CA GLY A 114 16.21 -2.87 2.91
C GLY A 114 15.63 -3.03 1.49
N ARG A 115 15.99 -4.10 0.77
CA ARG A 115 15.39 -4.40 -0.55
C ARG A 115 13.94 -4.83 -0.40
N TRP A 116 13.67 -5.70 0.56
CA TRP A 116 12.33 -6.19 0.86
C TRP A 116 11.40 -5.05 1.30
N GLU A 117 11.81 -4.25 2.29
CA GLU A 117 11.03 -3.09 2.76
C GLU A 117 10.81 -2.05 1.65
N GLY A 118 11.81 -1.85 0.79
CA GLY A 118 11.70 -0.98 -0.39
C GLY A 118 10.67 -1.49 -1.41
N CYS A 119 10.68 -2.80 -1.68
CA CYS A 119 9.71 -3.44 -2.56
C CYS A 119 8.27 -3.31 -2.02
N ILE A 120 8.05 -3.64 -0.75
CA ILE A 120 6.71 -3.56 -0.14
C ILE A 120 6.20 -2.12 -0.09
N ARG A 121 7.08 -1.15 0.19
CA ARG A 121 6.71 0.27 0.11
C ARG A 121 6.30 0.69 -1.30
N ALA A 122 7.05 0.28 -2.32
CA ALA A 122 6.70 0.54 -3.71
C ALA A 122 5.37 -0.12 -4.10
N ALA A 123 5.11 -1.33 -3.61
CA ALA A 123 3.85 -2.02 -3.85
C ALA A 123 2.68 -1.32 -3.14
N ARG A 124 2.86 -0.87 -1.89
CA ARG A 124 1.88 -0.07 -1.14
C ARG A 124 1.64 1.32 -1.72
N ALA A 125 2.56 1.85 -2.52
CA ALA A 125 2.31 3.07 -3.29
C ALA A 125 1.31 2.84 -4.43
N VAL A 126 1.16 1.59 -4.92
CA VAL A 126 0.17 1.19 -5.93
C VAL A 126 -1.13 0.71 -5.29
N CYS A 127 -1.05 -0.14 -4.26
CA CYS A 127 -2.19 -0.68 -3.51
C CYS A 127 -2.11 -0.27 -2.02
N PRO A 128 -2.66 0.90 -1.64
CA PRO A 128 -2.48 1.45 -0.30
C PRO A 128 -3.05 0.61 0.85
N THR A 129 -4.10 -0.15 0.57
CA THR A 129 -4.84 -0.98 1.54
C THR A 129 -5.15 -2.34 0.92
N GLY A 130 -5.68 -3.26 1.73
CA GLY A 130 -6.11 -4.57 1.24
C GLY A 130 -4.96 -5.53 0.96
N SER A 131 -5.35 -6.68 0.42
CA SER A 131 -4.47 -7.73 -0.04
C SER A 131 -3.81 -7.32 -1.37
N ILE A 132 -2.58 -7.77 -1.56
CA ILE A 132 -1.73 -7.36 -2.66
C ILE A 132 -0.83 -8.51 -3.09
N SER A 133 -0.59 -8.62 -4.39
CA SER A 133 0.48 -9.47 -4.93
C SER A 133 1.44 -8.65 -5.77
N GLY A 134 2.64 -9.17 -5.97
CA GLY A 134 3.61 -8.56 -6.87
C GLY A 134 4.93 -9.32 -6.90
N THR A 135 5.87 -8.78 -7.66
CA THR A 135 7.20 -9.36 -7.84
C THR A 135 8.26 -8.33 -7.48
N CYS A 136 9.01 -8.58 -6.42
CA CYS A 136 10.18 -7.79 -6.05
C CYS A 136 11.32 -8.01 -7.05
N VAL A 137 11.92 -6.92 -7.52
CA VAL A 137 13.04 -7.00 -8.47
C VAL A 137 14.32 -7.40 -7.74
N GLY A 138 14.90 -8.53 -8.15
CA GLY A 138 16.01 -9.19 -7.49
C GLY A 138 15.60 -9.90 -6.19
N GLY A 139 16.59 -10.19 -5.33
CA GLY A 139 16.32 -10.78 -4.01
C GLY A 139 16.21 -12.32 -4.02
N ALA A 140 16.36 -12.97 -5.16
CA ALA A 140 16.66 -14.40 -5.23
C ALA A 140 18.15 -14.62 -5.58
N SER A 141 18.65 -15.83 -5.39
CA SER A 141 19.98 -16.27 -5.84
C SER A 141 20.11 -16.20 -7.36
N THR A 142 19.00 -16.31 -8.08
CA THR A 142 18.85 -15.92 -9.47
C THR A 142 17.45 -15.37 -9.69
N GLY A 143 17.34 -14.18 -10.26
CA GLY A 143 16.07 -13.55 -10.57
C GLY A 143 15.39 -12.86 -9.38
N ASN A 144 14.06 -12.92 -9.39
CA ASN A 144 13.15 -12.12 -8.57
C ASN A 144 12.49 -12.94 -7.45
N VAL A 145 11.76 -12.25 -6.58
CA VAL A 145 10.93 -12.88 -5.53
C VAL A 145 9.48 -12.45 -5.73
N ASP A 146 8.61 -13.43 -5.93
CA ASP A 146 7.16 -13.21 -5.94
C ASP A 146 6.64 -13.16 -4.52
N PHE A 147 5.66 -12.31 -4.26
CA PHE A 147 5.02 -12.23 -2.96
C PHE A 147 3.50 -12.05 -3.05
N THR A 148 2.82 -12.50 -2.00
CA THR A 148 1.46 -12.09 -1.66
C THR A 148 1.44 -11.55 -0.23
N LEU A 149 0.52 -10.64 0.02
CA LEU A 149 0.08 -10.22 1.34
C LEU A 149 -1.44 -10.38 1.39
N ASP A 150 -1.90 -11.17 2.34
CA ASP A 150 -3.32 -11.41 2.60
C ASP A 150 -3.56 -11.55 4.11
N ASN A 151 -4.82 -11.77 4.49
CA ASN A 151 -5.15 -12.24 5.83
C ASN A 151 -4.93 -13.77 5.90
N PRO A 152 -4.32 -14.31 6.98
CA PRO A 152 -4.14 -15.76 7.16
C PRO A 152 -5.44 -16.59 7.16
#